data_AF-A0A7S4HVV5-F1
#
_entry.id   AF-A0A7S4HVV5-F1
#
_cell.length_a   1.000
_cell.length_b   1.000
_cell.length_c   1.000
_cell.angle_alpha   90.00
_cell.angle_beta   90.00
_cell.angle_gamma   90.00
#
_symmetry.space_group_name_H-M   'P 1'
#
loop_
_entity.id
_entity.type
_entity.pdbx_description
1 polymer ?
#
loop_
_entity_poly.entity_id
_entity_poly.type
_entity_poly.pdbx_seq_one_letter_code
_entity_poly.pdbx_strand_id
1 'polypeptide(L)'
;DRYSKNAALLPTVSDTPRTNPYLIRDYFESFLKKKPRGEILYGDVVVGTNWAQDAGTYEFTMGVDGSKVRGRYTFVYVMEDGEWKISHHHSSVMPEGLLAAGPYDPSSSSEVVSPAAAPVMEDEKKTAEIKVNGTTSKVEIAVKEDADELAELVGLN
;
A
#
# COMPACT_ATOMS: atom_id res chain seq x y z
N ASP A 1 -4.03 -13.98 6.80
CA ASP A 1 -4.19 -13.67 5.36
C ASP A 1 -5.27 -12.60 5.19
N ARG A 2 -4.88 -11.44 4.69
CA ARG A 2 -5.71 -10.25 4.46
C ARG A 2 -6.01 -10.00 2.97
N TYR A 3 -5.46 -10.77 2.03
CA TYR A 3 -5.85 -10.68 0.62
C TYR A 3 -7.09 -11.53 0.32
N SER A 4 -7.93 -11.07 -0.60
CA SER A 4 -9.07 -11.86 -1.09
C SER A 4 -8.60 -12.99 -2.00
N LYS A 5 -9.43 -14.02 -2.19
CA LYS A 5 -9.10 -15.19 -3.04
C LYS A 5 -8.74 -14.81 -4.48
N ASN A 6 -9.31 -13.72 -4.99
CA ASN A 6 -9.11 -13.21 -6.36
C ASN A 6 -8.28 -11.91 -6.39
N ALA A 7 -7.47 -11.66 -5.36
CA ALA A 7 -6.73 -10.41 -5.27
C ALA A 7 -5.66 -10.27 -6.36
N ALA A 8 -5.37 -9.02 -6.72
CA ALA A 8 -4.25 -8.66 -7.56
C ALA A 8 -3.30 -7.72 -6.83
N LEU A 9 -2.01 -8.04 -6.85
CA LEU A 9 -0.91 -7.20 -6.40
C LEU A 9 -0.04 -6.80 -7.59
N LEU A 10 0.15 -5.49 -7.73
CA LEU A 10 1.11 -4.85 -8.64
C LEU A 10 2.22 -4.25 -7.77
N PRO A 11 3.32 -4.99 -7.53
CA PRO A 11 4.32 -4.61 -6.55
C PRO A 11 5.36 -3.62 -7.08
N THR A 12 6.06 -2.93 -6.18
CA THR A 12 7.06 -1.90 -6.52
C THR A 12 8.30 -2.44 -7.23
N VAL A 13 8.77 -3.65 -6.83
CA VAL A 13 10.10 -4.18 -7.19
C VAL A 13 10.03 -5.44 -8.06
N SER A 14 8.90 -5.66 -8.75
CA SER A 14 8.74 -6.77 -9.69
C SER A 14 7.78 -6.38 -10.81
N ASP A 15 8.22 -6.56 -12.04
CA ASP A 15 7.40 -6.32 -13.24
C ASP A 15 6.26 -7.34 -13.40
N THR A 16 6.28 -8.42 -12.60
CA THR A 16 5.31 -9.51 -12.67
C THR A 16 4.11 -9.24 -11.76
N PRO A 17 2.90 -9.05 -12.31
CA PRO A 17 1.67 -8.98 -11.52
C PRO A 17 1.44 -10.28 -10.73
N ARG A 18 0.98 -10.16 -9.50
CA ARG A 18 0.65 -11.31 -8.63
C ARG A 18 -0.87 -11.41 -8.54
N THR A 19 -1.46 -12.34 -9.28
CA THR A 19 -2.91 -12.39 -9.50
C THR A 19 -3.59 -13.59 -8.84
N ASN A 20 -2.89 -14.24 -7.90
CA ASN A 20 -3.43 -15.32 -7.09
C ASN A 20 -2.67 -15.39 -5.74
N PRO A 21 -3.23 -16.09 -4.73
CA PRO A 21 -2.63 -16.14 -3.39
C PRO A 21 -1.19 -16.66 -3.36
N TYR A 22 -0.86 -17.66 -4.18
CA TYR A 22 0.50 -18.21 -4.25
C TYR A 22 1.52 -17.18 -4.73
N LEU A 23 1.20 -16.44 -5.80
CA LEU A 23 2.07 -15.42 -6.36
C LEU A 23 2.25 -14.21 -5.43
N ILE A 24 1.20 -13.87 -4.68
CA ILE A 24 1.25 -12.79 -3.68
C ILE A 24 2.17 -13.21 -2.54
N ARG A 25 1.97 -14.42 -1.99
CA ARG A 25 2.82 -14.96 -0.93
C ARG A 25 4.29 -15.03 -1.33
N ASP A 26 4.60 -15.55 -2.53
CA ASP A 26 5.97 -15.61 -3.07
C ASP A 26 6.68 -14.24 -3.08
N TYR A 27 5.94 -13.19 -3.48
CA TYR A 27 6.48 -11.83 -3.43
C TYR A 27 6.82 -11.41 -2.00
N PHE A 28 5.90 -11.62 -1.05
CA PHE A 28 6.11 -11.25 0.34
C PHE A 28 7.21 -12.07 1.02
N GLU A 29 7.38 -13.36 0.71
CA GLU A 29 8.50 -14.16 1.23
C GLU A 29 9.87 -13.56 0.88
N SER A 30 9.99 -12.95 -0.30
CA SER A 30 11.22 -12.25 -0.70
C SER A 30 11.31 -10.84 -0.10
N PHE A 31 10.18 -10.12 -0.04
CA PHE A 31 10.13 -8.77 0.51
C PHE A 31 10.43 -8.73 2.02
N LEU A 32 9.86 -9.65 2.78
CA LEU A 32 10.00 -9.72 4.24
C LEU A 32 11.42 -10.04 4.71
N LYS A 33 12.23 -10.71 3.88
CA LYS A 33 13.67 -10.91 4.16
C LYS A 33 14.44 -9.60 4.31
N LYS A 34 13.93 -8.49 3.75
CA LYS A 34 14.50 -7.15 3.88
C LYS A 34 14.12 -6.46 5.20
N LYS A 35 13.29 -7.10 6.03
CA LYS A 35 12.74 -6.57 7.28
C LYS A 35 12.12 -5.17 7.09
N PRO A 36 11.19 -5.01 6.14
CA PRO A 36 10.61 -3.72 5.83
C PRO A 36 9.77 -3.21 7.02
N ARG A 37 9.84 -1.91 7.26
CA ARG A 37 8.88 -1.17 8.08
C ARG A 37 8.21 -0.12 7.20
N GLY A 38 6.90 -0.25 7.00
CA GLY A 38 6.09 0.68 6.23
C GLY A 38 5.49 1.78 7.11
N GLU A 39 5.39 2.99 6.56
CA GLU A 39 4.73 4.14 7.16
C GLU A 39 3.93 4.90 6.09
N ILE A 40 2.63 5.09 6.31
CA ILE A 40 1.78 5.92 5.46
C ILE A 40 2.12 7.40 5.74
N LEU A 41 2.56 8.11 4.70
CA LEU A 41 2.87 9.54 4.78
C LEU A 41 1.64 10.41 4.44
N TYR A 42 0.82 9.94 3.50
CA TYR A 42 -0.45 10.54 3.13
C TYR A 42 -1.38 9.42 2.70
N GLY A 43 -2.65 9.49 3.10
CA GLY A 43 -3.67 8.53 2.71
C GLY A 43 -5.04 9.20 2.65
N ASP A 44 -5.73 9.02 1.52
CA ASP A 44 -7.10 9.43 1.29
C ASP A 44 -8.01 8.22 1.17
N VAL A 45 -9.11 8.25 1.91
CA VAL A 45 -9.97 7.08 2.10
C VAL A 45 -11.35 7.35 1.52
N VAL A 46 -11.74 6.51 0.58
CA VAL A 46 -13.07 6.54 -0.05
C VAL A 46 -13.83 5.29 0.35
N VAL A 47 -15.04 5.47 0.85
CA VAL A 47 -15.91 4.37 1.28
C VAL A 47 -17.12 4.28 0.36
N GLY A 48 -17.31 3.12 -0.25
CA GLY A 48 -18.51 2.76 -1.00
C GLY A 48 -19.42 1.79 -0.22
N THR A 49 -20.47 1.30 -0.88
CA THR A 49 -21.46 0.42 -0.22
C THR A 49 -20.90 -0.94 0.19
N ASN A 50 -20.02 -1.55 -0.62
CA ASN A 50 -19.44 -2.88 -0.38
C ASN A 50 -17.92 -2.92 -0.65
N TRP A 51 -17.29 -1.75 -0.69
CA TRP A 51 -15.87 -1.60 -0.95
C TRP A 51 -15.35 -0.35 -0.25
N ALA A 52 -14.05 -0.32 0.01
CA ALA A 52 -13.33 0.90 0.35
C ALA A 52 -12.02 0.97 -0.40
N GLN A 53 -11.48 2.17 -0.52
CA GLN A 53 -10.15 2.42 -1.05
C GLN A 53 -9.39 3.27 -0.06
N ASP A 54 -8.13 2.91 0.16
CA ASP A 54 -7.13 3.81 0.73
C ASP A 54 -6.03 4.01 -0.32
N ALA A 55 -5.78 5.26 -0.69
CA ALA A 55 -4.80 5.61 -1.71
C ALA A 55 -3.95 6.80 -1.25
N GLY A 56 -2.67 6.74 -1.54
CA GLY A 56 -1.76 7.80 -1.13
C GLY A 56 -0.30 7.44 -1.31
N THR A 57 0.54 7.85 -0.36
CA THR A 57 1.98 7.64 -0.38
C THR A 57 2.49 7.07 0.92
N TYR A 58 3.50 6.21 0.84
CA TYR A 58 4.17 5.64 1.99
C TYR A 58 5.70 5.67 1.85
N GLU A 59 6.40 5.34 2.93
CA GLU A 59 7.83 5.07 2.96
C GLU A 59 8.07 3.69 3.58
N PHE A 60 8.91 2.88 2.93
CA PHE A 60 9.48 1.69 3.55
C PHE A 60 10.91 1.96 3.99
N THR A 61 11.21 1.66 5.24
CA THR A 61 12.58 1.56 5.74
C THR A 61 12.99 0.08 5.79
N MET A 62 14.06 -0.30 5.11
CA MET A 62 14.56 -1.67 5.07
C MET A 62 15.45 -1.92 6.30
N GLY A 63 15.08 -2.89 7.15
CA GLY A 63 15.83 -3.20 8.36
C GLY A 63 17.21 -3.83 8.11
N VAL A 64 17.50 -4.29 6.89
CA VAL A 64 18.80 -4.89 6.53
C VAL A 64 19.93 -3.86 6.35
N ASP A 65 19.62 -2.64 5.93
CA ASP A 65 20.61 -1.61 5.59
C ASP A 65 20.18 -0.17 5.93
N GLY A 66 18.95 0.02 6.42
CA GLY A 66 18.38 1.33 6.71
C GLY A 66 17.95 2.12 5.47
N SER A 67 18.03 1.53 4.27
CA SER A 67 17.61 2.20 3.04
C SER A 67 16.12 2.52 3.07
N LYS A 68 15.76 3.67 2.47
CA LYS A 68 14.38 4.18 2.44
C LYS A 68 13.88 4.23 1.01
N VAL A 69 12.66 3.74 0.81
CA VAL A 69 11.97 3.77 -0.49
C VAL A 69 10.60 4.39 -0.31
N ARG A 70 10.38 5.54 -0.97
CA ARG A 70 9.06 6.17 -1.05
C ARG A 70 8.30 5.70 -2.27
N GLY A 71 7.00 5.54 -2.09
CA GLY A 71 6.12 5.10 -3.15
C GLY A 71 4.70 5.60 -3.00
N ARG A 72 3.94 5.40 -4.08
CA ARG A 72 2.49 5.59 -4.11
C ARG A 72 1.84 4.23 -3.94
N TYR A 73 0.69 4.20 -3.29
CA TYR A 73 -0.07 2.99 -3.07
C TYR A 73 -1.56 3.17 -3.36
N THR A 74 -2.23 2.06 -3.63
CA THR A 74 -3.68 1.96 -3.61
C THR A 74 -4.05 0.59 -3.06
N PHE A 75 -4.77 0.56 -1.95
CA PHE A 75 -5.45 -0.63 -1.44
C PHE A 75 -6.94 -0.50 -1.74
N VAL A 76 -7.52 -1.50 -2.39
CA VAL A 76 -8.96 -1.64 -2.57
C VAL A 76 -9.44 -2.81 -1.74
N TYR A 77 -10.35 -2.55 -0.82
CA TYR A 77 -10.92 -3.52 0.10
C TYR A 77 -12.32 -3.93 -0.35
N VAL A 78 -12.64 -5.21 -0.22
CA VAL A 78 -13.97 -5.79 -0.43
C VAL A 78 -14.36 -6.65 0.76
N MET A 79 -15.66 -6.84 0.98
CA MET A 79 -16.16 -7.78 1.96
C MET A 79 -16.15 -9.20 1.37
N GLU A 80 -15.39 -10.12 1.96
CA GLU A 80 -15.34 -11.54 1.58
C GLU A 80 -15.49 -12.39 2.86
N ASP A 81 -16.46 -13.30 2.87
CA ASP A 81 -16.72 -14.21 4.00
C ASP A 81 -16.90 -13.50 5.37
N GLY A 82 -17.41 -12.26 5.36
CA GLY A 82 -17.64 -11.46 6.58
C GLY A 82 -16.42 -10.67 7.06
N GLU A 83 -15.31 -10.70 6.33
CA GLU A 83 -14.09 -9.97 6.63
C GLU A 83 -13.74 -8.98 5.51
N TRP A 84 -13.15 -7.84 5.86
CA TRP A 84 -12.57 -6.92 4.88
C TRP A 84 -11.25 -7.49 4.36
N LYS A 85 -11.16 -7.69 3.04
CA LYS A 85 -9.99 -8.25 2.36
C LYS A 85 -9.48 -7.30 1.28
N ILE A 86 -8.17 -7.28 1.08
CA ILE A 86 -7.51 -6.57 -0.02
C ILE A 86 -7.83 -7.30 -1.33
N SER A 87 -8.60 -6.65 -2.20
CA SER A 87 -8.89 -7.12 -3.56
C SER A 87 -7.88 -6.61 -4.59
N HIS A 88 -7.33 -5.42 -4.36
CA HIS A 88 -6.29 -4.84 -5.20
C HIS A 88 -5.27 -4.11 -4.36
N HIS A 89 -4.00 -4.34 -4.64
CA HIS A 89 -2.88 -3.59 -4.08
C HIS A 89 -1.99 -3.15 -5.24
N HIS A 90 -1.99 -1.85 -5.52
CA HIS A 90 -1.02 -1.25 -6.43
C HIS A 90 0.06 -0.53 -5.62
N SER A 91 1.32 -0.76 -5.96
CA SER A 91 2.47 -0.08 -5.38
C SER A 91 3.46 0.33 -6.46
N SER A 92 3.93 1.58 -6.39
CA SER A 92 4.95 2.09 -7.30
C SER A 92 5.91 3.03 -6.59
N VAL A 93 7.14 3.15 -7.06
CA VAL A 93 8.05 4.20 -6.58
C VAL A 93 7.55 5.58 -6.99
N MET A 94 8.07 6.63 -6.34
CA MET A 94 7.85 8.01 -6.77
C MET A 94 8.39 8.25 -8.19
N PRO A 95 7.62 8.88 -9.09
CA PRO A 95 8.01 8.98 -10.49
C PRO A 95 9.10 10.02 -10.74
N GLU A 96 9.10 11.15 -10.03
CA GLU A 96 10.01 12.28 -10.29
C GLU A 96 11.50 11.89 -10.17
N GLY A 97 11.85 11.08 -9.17
CA GLY A 97 13.22 10.59 -8.98
C GLY A 97 13.71 9.67 -10.10
N LEU A 98 12.80 9.03 -10.84
CA LEU A 98 13.13 8.22 -12.02
C LEU A 98 13.15 9.05 -13.31
N LEU A 99 12.23 10.00 -13.44
CA LEU A 99 12.06 10.81 -14.66
C LEU A 99 13.17 11.84 -14.84
N ALA A 100 13.77 12.33 -13.75
CA ALA A 100 14.94 13.21 -13.81
C ALA A 100 16.19 12.56 -14.45
N ALA A 101 16.20 11.25 -14.65
CA ALA A 101 17.33 10.49 -15.21
C ALA A 101 17.10 10.00 -16.66
N GLY A 102 15.96 10.32 -17.29
CA GLY A 102 15.60 9.85 -18.63
C GLY A 102 15.60 10.95 -19.72
N PRO A 103 15.44 10.58 -21.02
CA PRO A 103 15.36 11.54 -22.13
C PRO A 103 14.03 12.32 -22.17
N TYR A 104 13.10 12.03 -21.26
CA TYR A 104 11.86 12.77 -21.10
C TYR A 104 12.08 13.87 -20.06
N ASP A 105 12.30 15.09 -20.54
CA ASP A 105 12.39 16.28 -19.68
C ASP A 105 10.98 16.86 -19.40
N PRO A 106 10.42 16.65 -18.20
CA PRO A 106 9.15 17.25 -17.82
C PRO A 106 9.22 18.78 -17.68
N SER A 107 10.41 19.41 -17.73
CA SER A 107 10.57 20.87 -17.64
C SER A 107 9.99 21.62 -18.86
N SER A 108 9.67 20.92 -19.96
CA SER A 108 8.93 21.50 -21.09
C SER A 108 7.45 21.78 -20.79
N SER A 109 6.94 21.33 -19.64
CA SER A 109 5.57 21.59 -19.19
C SER A 109 5.53 21.98 -17.72
N SER A 110 5.82 23.27 -17.46
CA SER A 110 5.50 24.07 -16.26
C SER A 110 5.91 23.54 -14.88
N GLU A 111 6.66 24.38 -14.14
CA GLU A 111 7.00 24.31 -12.71
C GLU A 111 6.31 23.20 -11.89
N VAL A 112 7.00 22.08 -11.72
CA VAL A 112 6.64 21.09 -10.71
C VAL A 112 7.10 21.63 -9.36
N VAL A 113 6.20 22.29 -8.65
CA VAL A 113 6.37 22.57 -7.23
C VAL A 113 6.42 21.22 -6.52
N SER A 114 7.60 20.85 -6.00
CA SER A 114 7.71 19.73 -5.06
C SER A 114 6.71 19.98 -3.93
N PRO A 115 5.78 19.06 -3.65
CA PRO A 115 4.93 19.24 -2.49
C PRO A 115 5.84 19.28 -1.26
N ALA A 116 5.60 20.28 -0.41
CA ALA A 116 6.17 20.32 0.93
C ALA A 116 5.92 18.96 1.60
N ALA A 117 6.88 18.50 2.40
CA ALA A 117 6.78 17.25 3.14
C ALA A 117 5.37 17.11 3.74
N ALA A 118 4.64 16.06 3.33
CA ALA A 118 3.32 15.78 3.88
C ALA A 118 3.46 15.70 5.42
N PRO A 119 2.52 16.27 6.18
CA PRO A 119 2.55 16.18 7.63
C PRO A 119 2.66 14.71 8.03
N VAL A 120 3.72 14.39 8.77
CA VAL A 120 3.89 13.05 9.35
C VAL A 120 2.71 12.83 10.29
N MET A 121 1.85 11.88 9.96
CA MET A 121 0.71 11.51 10.78
C MET A 121 1.23 10.76 12.01
N GLU A 122 1.04 11.31 13.21
CA GLU A 122 1.47 10.67 14.47
C GLU A 122 0.57 9.47 14.82
N ASP A 123 1.19 8.28 14.83
CA ASP A 123 0.97 7.04 15.61
C ASP A 123 -0.42 6.45 15.91
N GLU A 124 -1.52 6.90 15.32
CA GLU A 124 -2.81 6.19 15.44
C GLU A 124 -3.19 5.44 14.15
N LYS A 125 -3.50 4.13 14.26
CA LYS A 125 -4.19 3.37 13.20
C LYS A 125 -5.39 4.18 12.70
N LYS A 126 -5.50 4.41 11.39
CA LYS A 126 -6.64 5.12 10.81
C LYS A 126 -7.80 4.14 10.78
N THR A 127 -8.94 4.51 11.34
CA THR A 127 -10.16 3.71 11.22
C THR A 127 -11.14 4.39 10.28
N ALA A 128 -11.70 3.62 9.35
CA ALA A 128 -12.76 4.05 8.46
C ALA A 128 -14.04 3.27 8.77
N GLU A 129 -15.18 3.95 8.87
CA GLU A 129 -16.47 3.29 9.03
C GLU A 129 -17.11 3.02 7.66
N ILE A 130 -17.44 1.76 7.41
CA ILE A 130 -18.10 1.31 6.18
C ILE A 130 -19.48 0.77 6.51
N LYS A 131 -20.50 1.24 5.78
CA LYS A 131 -21.88 0.77 5.92
C LYS A 131 -22.23 -0.21 4.81
N VAL A 132 -22.39 -1.49 5.17
CA VAL A 132 -22.78 -2.59 4.30
C VAL A 132 -24.20 -3.04 4.69
N ASN A 133 -25.18 -2.92 3.80
CA ASN A 133 -26.56 -3.40 4.02
C ASN A 133 -27.21 -2.95 5.35
N GLY A 134 -26.88 -1.74 5.83
CA GLY A 134 -27.38 -1.20 7.11
C GLY A 134 -26.51 -1.53 8.33
N THR A 135 -25.51 -2.39 8.19
CA THR A 135 -24.50 -2.70 9.22
C THR A 135 -23.29 -1.80 9.05
N THR A 136 -22.90 -1.07 10.11
CA THR A 136 -21.64 -0.34 10.14
C THR A 136 -20.51 -1.28 10.61
N SER A 137 -19.45 -1.40 9.82
CA SER A 137 -18.21 -2.11 10.15
C SER A 137 -17.05 -1.12 10.16
N LYS A 138 -16.09 -1.28 11.07
CA LYS A 138 -14.84 -0.51 11.05
C LYS A 138 -13.79 -1.25 10.22
N VAL A 139 -13.12 -0.55 9.33
CA VAL A 139 -11.89 -0.98 8.68
C VAL A 139 -10.74 -0.29 9.38
N GLU A 140 -9.81 -1.10 9.90
CA GLU A 140 -8.50 -0.62 10.33
C GLU A 140 -7.60 -0.49 9.11
N ILE A 141 -7.16 0.74 8.85
CA ILE A 141 -6.15 1.07 7.86
C ILE A 141 -4.86 1.28 8.64
N ALA A 142 -3.91 0.37 8.44
CA ALA A 142 -2.65 0.40 9.16
C ALA A 142 -1.83 1.61 8.73
N VAL A 143 -1.45 2.47 9.68
CA VAL A 143 -0.66 3.68 9.43
C VAL A 143 0.83 3.38 9.46
N LYS A 144 1.23 2.35 10.21
CA LYS A 144 2.57 1.77 10.24
C LYS A 144 2.41 0.26 10.32
N GLU A 145 3.21 -0.47 9.55
CA GLU A 145 3.32 -1.93 9.67
C GLU A 145 4.79 -2.33 9.70
N ASP A 146 5.17 -3.14 10.67
CA ASP A 146 6.48 -3.81 10.66
C ASP A 146 6.45 -5.12 9.84
N ALA A 147 7.57 -5.83 9.81
CA ALA A 147 7.68 -7.04 9.00
C ALA A 147 6.75 -8.17 9.48
N ASP A 148 6.48 -8.26 10.78
CA ASP A 148 5.61 -9.30 11.33
C ASP A 148 4.14 -8.97 11.02
N GLU A 149 3.75 -7.70 11.13
CA GLU A 149 2.42 -7.21 10.73
C GLU A 149 2.19 -7.38 9.22
N LEU A 150 3.20 -7.12 8.39
CA LEU A 150 3.16 -7.36 6.95
C LEU A 150 3.07 -8.86 6.62
N ALA A 151 3.65 -9.74 7.45
CA ALA A 151 3.54 -11.19 7.28
C ALA A 151 2.10 -11.70 7.49
N GLU A 152 1.34 -11.06 8.40
CA GLU A 152 -0.08 -11.39 8.60
C GLU A 152 -0.93 -11.17 7.36
N LEU A 153 -0.54 -10.18 6.52
CA LEU A 153 -1.23 -9.88 5.26
C LEU A 153 -1.33 -11.11 4.37
N VAL A 154 -0.36 -12.03 4.45
CA VAL A 154 -0.27 -13.21 3.57
C VAL A 154 -0.25 -14.54 4.33
N GLY A 155 -0.51 -14.51 5.64
CA GLY A 155 -0.51 -15.72 6.48
C GLY A 155 0.84 -16.42 6.51
N LEU A 156 1.92 -15.64 6.66
CA LEU A 156 3.29 -16.14 6.85
C LEU A 156 3.71 -16.19 8.32
N ASN A 157 2.81 -15.79 9.23
CA ASN A 157 2.95 -15.88 10.68
C ASN A 157 2.48 -17.22 11.25
#